data_AF-A0AAW1HFG1-F1
#
_entry.id   AF-A0AAW1HFG1-F1
#
_cell.length_a   1.000
_cell.length_b   1.000
_cell.length_c   1.000
_cell.angle_alpha   90.00
_cell.angle_beta   90.00
_cell.angle_gamma   90.00
#
_symmetry.space_group_name_H-M   'P 1'
#
loop_
_entity.id
_entity.type
_entity.pdbx_description
1 polymer ?
#
loop_
_entity_poly.entity_id
_entity_poly.type
_entity_poly.pdbx_seq_one_letter_code
_entity_poly.pdbx_strand_id
1 'polypeptide(L)'
;MDNAPYHSVKSEKLPTATWKKDALVNWLLSKGILCDNTQLKIELLDLTKLPTATWKKDALVNWLLSKADVKVLLQEGLDLVNAESWKNCVKHAIAEEDKMYQVDNIVENMVEEFIITV
;
A
#
# COMPACT_ATOMS: atom_id res chain seq x y z
N MET A 1 10.36 -13.09 8.24
CA MET A 1 9.43 -12.14 8.90
C MET A 1 10.24 -11.54 10.03
N ASP A 2 10.85 -10.41 9.75
CA ASP A 2 12.09 -10.05 10.41
C ASP A 2 11.80 -9.11 11.57
N ASN A 3 12.34 -9.41 12.75
CA ASN A 3 12.32 -8.51 13.89
C ASN A 3 13.39 -7.44 13.69
N ALA A 4 13.06 -6.44 12.88
CA ALA A 4 14.00 -5.39 12.55
C ALA A 4 13.95 -4.25 13.60
N PRO A 5 15.09 -3.57 13.86
CA PRO A 5 15.29 -2.72 15.04
C PRO A 5 14.33 -1.54 15.20
N TYR A 6 13.62 -1.16 14.13
CA TYR A 6 12.69 -0.02 14.10
C TYR A 6 11.39 -0.23 14.89
N HIS A 7 11.11 -1.44 15.39
CA HIS A 7 9.91 -1.70 16.19
C HIS A 7 10.00 -1.29 17.67
N SER A 8 11.17 -0.93 18.19
CA SER A 8 11.36 -0.67 19.64
C SER A 8 11.70 0.78 19.99
N VAL A 9 11.83 1.67 19.01
CA VAL A 9 12.20 3.07 19.26
C VAL A 9 10.95 3.95 19.34
N LYS A 10 10.62 4.47 20.53
CA LYS A 10 9.74 5.65 20.65
C LYS A 10 10.59 6.88 20.32
N SER A 11 10.70 7.22 19.04
CA SER A 11 11.61 8.26 18.53
C SER A 11 11.09 9.69 18.69
N GLU A 12 9.83 9.88 19.11
CA GLU A 12 9.16 11.17 18.99
C GLU A 12 8.76 11.79 20.32
N LYS A 13 9.04 13.10 20.46
CA LYS A 13 8.58 13.91 21.59
C LYS A 13 7.10 14.26 21.43
N LEU A 14 6.32 13.95 22.46
CA LEU A 14 4.89 14.27 22.49
C LEU A 14 4.66 15.76 22.82
N PRO A 15 3.67 16.40 22.19
CA PRO A 15 3.31 17.77 22.53
C PRO A 15 2.76 17.89 23.94
N THR A 16 3.06 19.01 24.59
CA THR A 16 2.61 19.35 25.95
C THR A 16 2.00 20.75 25.98
N ALA A 17 1.33 21.12 27.08
CA ALA A 17 0.61 22.40 27.17
C ALA A 17 1.49 23.66 26.98
N THR A 18 2.81 23.50 27.16
CA THR A 18 3.83 24.54 26.96
C THR A 18 4.16 24.79 25.49
N TRP A 19 3.78 23.89 24.58
CA TRP A 19 4.02 24.06 23.15
C TRP A 19 3.27 25.27 22.58
N LYS A 20 3.87 25.94 21.61
CA LYS A 20 3.21 27.00 20.83
C LYS A 20 2.12 26.40 19.96
N LYS A 21 1.08 27.18 19.67
CA LYS A 21 -0.07 26.73 18.88
C LYS A 21 0.34 26.29 17.47
N ASP A 22 1.21 27.06 16.81
CA ASP A 22 1.75 26.69 15.50
C ASP A 22 2.52 25.36 15.53
N ALA A 23 3.27 25.11 16.60
CA ALA A 23 4.00 23.86 16.77
C ALA A 23 3.06 22.67 16.98
N LEU A 24 1.94 22.87 17.70
CA LEU A 24 0.89 21.86 17.84
C LEU A 24 0.23 21.55 16.50
N VAL A 25 -0.15 22.58 15.73
CA VAL A 25 -0.75 22.44 14.39
C VAL A 25 0.19 21.68 13.47
N ASN A 26 1.46 22.09 13.36
CA ASN A 26 2.45 21.41 12.52
C ASN A 26 2.65 19.95 12.94
N TRP A 27 2.66 19.66 14.24
CA TRP A 27 2.80 18.30 14.73
C TRP A 27 1.58 17.44 14.37
N LEU A 28 0.36 17.93 14.55
CA LEU A 28 -0.88 17.23 14.19
C LEU A 28 -0.99 17.01 12.68
N LEU A 29 -0.60 18.00 11.87
CA LEU A 29 -0.50 17.86 10.41
C LEU A 29 0.51 16.78 10.01
N SER A 30 1.65 16.68 10.71
CA SER A 30 2.62 15.59 10.50
C SER A 30 2.07 14.20 10.83
N LYS A 31 1.00 14.14 11.64
CA LYS A 31 0.23 12.91 11.92
C LYS A 31 -0.90 12.66 10.94
N GLY A 32 -1.14 13.54 9.97
CA GLY A 32 -2.25 13.45 9.02
C GLY A 32 -3.59 13.94 9.58
N ILE A 33 -3.58 14.67 10.71
CA ILE A 33 -4.76 15.30 11.27
C ILE A 33 -4.87 16.71 10.67
N LEU A 34 -5.96 16.95 9.93
CA LEU A 34 -6.28 18.27 9.38
C LEU A 34 -6.73 19.19 10.51
N CYS A 35 -5.92 20.22 10.78
CA CYS A 35 -6.19 21.24 11.77
C CYS A 35 -5.50 22.55 11.37
N ASP A 36 -5.98 23.67 11.90
CA ASP A 36 -5.39 24.98 11.66
C ASP A 36 -5.36 25.85 12.93
N ASN A 37 -4.83 27.07 12.80
CA ASN A 37 -4.71 28.00 13.91
C ASN A 37 -6.03 28.65 14.35
N THR A 38 -7.16 28.36 13.70
CA THR A 38 -8.47 28.87 14.10
C THR A 38 -9.06 28.11 15.29
N GLN A 39 -8.71 26.82 15.46
CA GLN A 39 -9.20 25.95 16.53
C GLN A 39 -8.63 26.32 17.91
N LEU A 40 -9.31 25.98 19.00
CA LEU A 40 -8.83 26.34 20.34
C LEU A 40 -7.58 25.52 20.71
N LYS A 41 -6.63 26.15 21.44
CA LYS A 41 -5.39 25.45 21.86
C LYS A 41 -5.69 24.21 22.70
N ILE A 42 -6.76 24.24 23.50
CA ILE A 42 -7.20 23.12 24.33
C ILE A 42 -7.66 21.95 23.46
N GLU A 43 -8.47 22.21 22.43
CA GLU A 43 -8.93 21.20 21.48
C GLU A 43 -7.73 20.54 20.77
N LEU A 44 -6.77 21.35 20.32
CA LEU A 44 -5.54 20.84 19.71
C LEU A 44 -4.74 19.95 20.69
N LEU A 45 -4.69 20.30 21.98
CA LEU A 45 -4.02 19.51 23.02
C LEU A 45 -4.77 18.22 23.39
N ASP A 46 -6.08 18.19 23.23
CA ASP A 46 -6.84 16.97 23.49
C ASP A 46 -6.69 15.98 22.33
N LEU A 47 -6.56 16.47 21.09
CA LEU A 47 -6.21 15.64 19.93
C LEU A 47 -4.86 14.94 20.09
N THR A 48 -3.86 15.57 20.75
CA THR A 48 -2.54 14.94 20.96
C THR A 48 -2.56 13.80 21.98
N LYS A 49 -3.62 13.71 22.81
CA LYS A 49 -3.79 12.67 23.83
C LYS A 49 -4.59 11.47 23.34
N LEU A 50 -5.18 11.54 22.15
CA LEU A 50 -5.95 10.44 21.58
C LEU A 50 -5.07 9.20 21.37
N PRO A 51 -5.62 7.98 21.51
CA PRO A 51 -4.88 6.75 21.31
C PRO A 51 -4.18 6.71 19.94
N THR A 52 -3.03 6.03 19.86
CA THR A 52 -2.26 6.02 18.63
C THR A 52 -2.90 5.29 17.45
N ALA A 53 -3.85 4.40 17.76
CA ALA A 53 -4.65 3.73 16.75
C ALA A 53 -5.68 4.67 16.09
N THR A 54 -6.19 5.67 16.82
CA THR A 54 -7.21 6.60 16.34
C THR A 54 -6.65 7.50 15.24
N TRP A 55 -5.49 8.13 15.47
CA TRP A 55 -4.89 8.99 14.44
C TRP A 55 -4.38 8.21 13.24
N LYS A 56 -3.99 6.93 13.36
CA LYS A 56 -3.71 6.11 12.17
C LYS A 56 -4.93 5.97 11.28
N LYS A 57 -6.11 5.73 11.86
CA LYS A 57 -7.37 5.61 11.11
C LYS A 57 -7.79 6.95 10.51
N ASP A 58 -7.78 8.02 11.31
CA ASP A 58 -8.22 9.34 10.87
C ASP A 58 -7.25 9.97 9.86
N ALA A 59 -5.94 9.72 10.01
CA ALA A 59 -4.94 10.09 9.02
C ALA A 59 -5.09 9.29 7.73
N LEU A 60 -5.41 7.99 7.81
CA LEU A 60 -5.68 7.17 6.63
C LEU A 60 -6.91 7.71 5.89
N VAL A 61 -7.99 8.03 6.63
CA VAL A 61 -9.22 8.59 6.07
C VAL A 61 -8.98 9.98 5.47
N ASN A 62 -8.28 10.88 6.17
CA ASN A 62 -7.94 12.20 5.65
C ASN A 62 -6.98 12.14 4.47
N TRP A 63 -6.01 11.22 4.47
CA TRP A 63 -5.13 10.96 3.33
C TRP A 63 -5.90 10.38 2.14
N LEU A 64 -6.82 9.45 2.38
CA LEU A 64 -7.74 8.91 1.36
C LEU A 64 -8.68 9.97 0.81
N LEU A 65 -9.19 10.88 1.66
CA LEU A 65 -10.02 12.02 1.26
C LEU A 65 -9.20 13.08 0.50
N SER A 66 -7.96 13.34 0.92
CA SER A 66 -6.97 14.18 0.24
C SER A 66 -6.60 13.64 -1.14
N LYS A 67 -6.72 12.32 -1.33
CA LYS A 67 -6.47 11.61 -2.57
C LYS A 67 -7.78 11.10 -3.15
N ALA A 68 -8.84 11.92 -3.19
CA ALA A 68 -10.14 11.55 -3.75
C ALA A 68 -10.01 10.82 -5.11
N ASP A 69 -9.04 11.21 -5.92
CA ASP A 69 -8.68 10.56 -7.19
C ASP A 69 -8.18 9.11 -7.02
N VAL A 70 -7.42 8.80 -5.97
CA VAL A 70 -6.95 7.43 -5.68
C VAL A 70 -8.10 6.51 -5.30
N LYS A 71 -9.14 7.01 -4.61
CA LYS A 71 -10.32 6.21 -4.32
C LYS A 71 -11.10 5.88 -5.59
N VAL A 72 -11.21 6.85 -6.51
CA VAL A 72 -11.85 6.65 -7.83
C VAL A 72 -11.04 5.67 -8.66
N LEU A 73 -9.73 5.88 -8.81
CA LEU A 73 -8.83 5.00 -9.57
C LEU A 73 -8.77 3.58 -9.00
N LEU A 74 -8.85 3.43 -7.67
CA LEU A 74 -8.92 2.13 -7.02
C LEU A 74 -10.23 1.41 -7.35
N GLN A 75 -11.35 2.13 -7.31
CA GLN A 75 -12.65 1.55 -7.64
C GLN A 75 -12.71 1.15 -9.12
N GLU A 76 -12.24 2.01 -10.02
CA GLU A 76 -12.11 1.71 -11.45
C GLU A 76 -11.21 0.50 -11.70
N GLY A 77 -10.07 0.42 -11.01
CA GLY A 77 -9.15 -0.71 -11.09
C GLY A 77 -9.77 -2.03 -10.59
N LEU A 78 -10.58 -1.97 -9.53
CA LEU A 78 -11.29 -3.14 -9.01
C LEU A 78 -12.40 -3.62 -9.97
N ASP A 79 -13.11 -2.69 -10.61
CA ASP A 79 -14.16 -3.01 -11.58
C ASP A 79 -13.58 -3.64 -12.87
N LEU A 80 -12.35 -3.27 -13.23
CA LEU A 80 -11.57 -3.90 -14.32
C LEU A 80 -11.16 -5.34 -14.00
N VAL A 81 -10.95 -5.68 -12.73
CA VAL A 81 -10.50 -7.01 -12.26
C VAL A 81 -11.71 -7.88 -11.91
N ASN A 82 -12.60 -8.06 -12.88
CA ASN A 82 -13.79 -8.89 -12.75
C ASN A 82 -13.53 -10.36 -13.10
N ALA A 83 -14.54 -11.21 -12.90
CA ALA A 83 -14.43 -12.65 -13.12
C ALA A 83 -14.01 -13.03 -14.56
N GLU A 84 -14.39 -12.23 -15.56
CA GLU A 84 -14.02 -12.48 -16.95
C GLU A 84 -12.56 -12.12 -17.20
N SER A 85 -12.09 -10.98 -16.66
CA SER A 85 -10.67 -10.59 -16.70
C SER A 85 -9.78 -11.68 -16.08
N TRP A 86 -10.18 -12.23 -14.92
CA TRP A 86 -9.46 -13.34 -14.29
C TRP A 86 -9.43 -14.60 -15.15
N LYS A 87 -10.57 -15.00 -15.72
CA LYS A 87 -10.63 -16.16 -16.63
C LYS A 87 -9.72 -15.97 -17.83
N ASN A 88 -9.63 -14.76 -18.37
CA ASN A 88 -8.76 -14.45 -19.51
C ASN A 88 -7.27 -14.52 -19.13
N CYS A 89 -6.89 -14.02 -17.94
CA CYS A 89 -5.53 -14.18 -17.43
C CYS A 89 -5.15 -15.65 -17.25
N VAL A 90 -6.05 -16.47 -16.70
CA VAL A 90 -5.82 -17.91 -16.53
C VAL A 90 -5.67 -18.61 -17.89
N LYS A 91 -6.57 -18.34 -18.85
CA LYS A 91 -6.46 -18.89 -20.21
C LYS A 91 -5.14 -18.50 -20.88
N HIS A 92 -4.69 -17.26 -20.70
CA HIS A 92 -3.45 -16.78 -21.27
C HIS A 92 -2.23 -17.51 -20.68
N ALA A 93 -2.19 -17.71 -19.36
CA ALA A 93 -1.12 -18.43 -18.69
C ALA A 93 -1.00 -19.88 -19.19
N ILE A 94 -2.12 -20.60 -19.30
CA ILE A 94 -2.16 -21.98 -19.84
C ILE A 94 -1.64 -22.00 -21.29
N ALA A 95 -2.09 -21.07 -22.12
CA ALA A 95 -1.64 -21.01 -23.51
C ALA A 95 -0.13 -20.72 -23.64
N GLU A 96 0.46 -19.99 -22.70
CA GLU A 96 1.91 -19.74 -22.69
C GLU A 96 2.69 -20.97 -22.19
N GLU A 97 2.15 -21.69 -21.21
CA GLU A 97 2.69 -22.98 -20.76
C GLU A 97 2.70 -24.02 -21.90
N ASP A 98 1.61 -24.13 -22.66
CA ASP A 98 1.52 -25.02 -23.82
C ASP A 98 2.60 -24.69 -24.88
N LYS A 99 2.89 -23.41 -25.10
CA LYS A 99 3.96 -22.99 -26.02
C LYS A 99 5.33 -23.39 -25.50
N MET A 100 5.59 -23.18 -24.20
CA MET A 100 6.85 -23.58 -23.59
C MET A 100 7.05 -25.10 -23.72
N TYR A 101 6.01 -25.88 -23.45
CA TYR A 101 6.02 -27.33 -23.61
C TYR A 101 6.29 -27.75 -25.06
N GLN A 102 5.73 -27.06 -26.05
CA GLN A 102 6.02 -27.31 -27.46
C GLN A 102 7.49 -27.03 -27.81
N VAL A 103 8.06 -25.95 -27.28
CA VAL A 103 9.48 -25.63 -27.48
C VAL A 103 10.36 -26.72 -26.88
N ASP A 104 10.07 -27.18 -25.67
CA ASP A 104 10.82 -28.26 -25.02
C ASP A 104 10.75 -29.55 -25.83
N ASN A 105 9.56 -29.95 -26.31
CA ASN A 105 9.41 -31.13 -27.16
C ASN A 105 10.20 -31.03 -28.47
N ILE A 106 10.28 -29.85 -29.08
CA ILE A 106 11.08 -29.66 -30.31
C ILE A 106 12.57 -29.86 -30.01
N VAL A 107 13.04 -29.30 -28.90
CA VAL A 107 14.43 -29.45 -28.46
C VAL A 107 14.76 -30.92 -28.17
N GLU A 108 13.89 -31.64 -27.45
CA GLU A 108 14.06 -33.07 -27.15
C GLU A 108 14.10 -33.91 -28.43
N ASN A 109 13.15 -33.74 -29.35
CA ASN A 109 13.10 -34.49 -30.61
C ASN A 109 14.36 -34.25 -31.47
N MET A 110 14.82 -33.00 -31.55
CA MET A 110 16.06 -32.69 -32.28
C MET A 110 17.25 -33.39 -31.66
N VAL A 111 17.38 -33.38 -30.32
CA VAL A 111 18.49 -34.04 -29.62
C VAL A 111 18.44 -35.55 -29.78
N GLU A 112 17.27 -36.18 -29.71
CA GLU A 112 17.12 -37.63 -29.90
C GLU A 112 17.47 -38.07 -31.32
N GLU A 113 17.10 -37.31 -32.36
CA GLU A 113 17.46 -37.61 -33.75
C GLU A 113 18.99 -37.66 -33.96
N PHE A 114 19.74 -36.75 -33.32
CA PHE A 114 21.20 -36.75 -33.34
C PHE A 114 21.84 -37.92 -32.58
N ILE A 115 21.16 -38.47 -31.56
CA ILE A 115 21.67 -39.61 -30.78
C ILE A 115 21.47 -40.94 -31.55
N ILE A 116 20.40 -41.07 -32.34
CA ILE A 116 20.10 -42.29 -33.10
C ILE A 116 20.94 -42.40 -34.40
N THR A 117 21.50 -41.28 -34.87
CA THR A 117 22.36 -41.24 -36.07
C THR A 117 23.87 -41.40 -35.81
N VAL A 118 24.27 -41.65 -34.55
CA VAL A 118 25.65 -42.01 -34.14
C VAL A 118 25.74 -43.50 -33.85
#